data_AF-A0A3D1SGU0-F1
#
_entry.id   AF-A0A3D1SGU0-F1
#
_cell.length_a   1.000
_cell.length_b   1.000
_cell.length_c   1.000
_cell.angle_alpha   90.00
_cell.angle_beta   90.00
_cell.angle_gamma   90.00
#
_symmetry.space_group_name_H-M   'P 1'
#
loop_
_entity.id
_entity.type
_entity.pdbx_description
1 polymer ?
#
loop_
_entity_poly.entity_id
_entity_poly.type
_entity_poly.pdbx_seq_one_letter_code
_entity_poly.pdbx_strand_id
1 'polypeptide(L)'
;MSIVRTALKEAAWVFVLSRLTILIVSYVSVALLPLIGQSAPVTCIHGIHNPCLFAWYHWDAMAYVTVAYQGYSFTPHVAFFPLWPLLIHFGGLLLGGYFPLSYYLAGLLLANVC
;
A
#
# COMPACT_ATOMS: atom_id res chain seq x y z
N MET A 1 -10.35 -20.36 27.34
CA MET A 1 -10.35 -18.94 26.94
C MET A 1 -9.02 -18.20 27.15
N SER A 2 -8.16 -18.54 28.12
CA SER A 2 -6.91 -17.77 28.33
C SER A 2 -5.86 -17.99 27.23
N ILE A 3 -5.72 -19.22 26.71
CA ILE A 3 -4.73 -19.56 25.68
C ILE A 3 -4.94 -18.77 24.39
N VAL A 4 -6.18 -18.71 23.88
CA VAL A 4 -6.51 -17.95 22.66
C VAL A 4 -6.27 -16.45 22.86
N ARG A 5 -6.60 -15.92 24.04
CA ARG A 5 -6.35 -14.50 24.37
C ARG A 5 -4.86 -14.19 24.40
N THR A 6 -4.04 -15.06 24.98
CA THR A 6 -2.58 -14.92 24.99
C THR A 6 -2.03 -15.02 23.57
N ALA A 7 -2.46 -16.02 22.79
CA ALA A 7 -2.02 -16.18 21.40
C ALA A 7 -2.34 -14.96 20.53
N LEU A 8 -3.57 -14.42 20.64
CA LEU A 8 -3.96 -13.19 19.94
C LEU A 8 -3.16 -11.98 20.39
N LYS A 9 -2.85 -11.87 21.70
CA LYS A 9 -2.04 -10.77 22.23
C LYS A 9 -0.60 -10.82 21.68
N GLU A 10 0.04 -11.99 21.71
CA GLU A 10 1.39 -12.15 21.19
C GLU A 10 1.44 -11.92 19.67
N ALA A 11 0.49 -12.48 18.92
CA ALA A 11 0.38 -12.25 17.48
C ALA A 11 0.13 -10.77 17.15
N ALA A 12 -0.76 -10.10 17.89
CA ALA A 12 -1.02 -8.68 17.72
C ALA A 12 0.22 -7.84 18.02
N TRP A 13 1.01 -8.19 19.04
CA TRP A 13 2.24 -7.48 19.36
C TRP A 13 3.27 -7.59 18.24
N VAL A 14 3.50 -8.82 17.73
CA VAL A 14 4.41 -9.04 16.60
C VAL A 14 3.91 -8.32 15.35
N PHE A 15 2.60 -8.34 15.10
CA PHE A 15 1.99 -7.60 13.99
C PHE A 15 2.25 -6.10 14.11
N VAL A 16 1.88 -5.47 15.23
CA VAL A 16 2.03 -4.03 15.42
C VAL A 16 3.50 -3.60 15.36
N LEU A 17 4.39 -4.32 16.04
CA LEU A 17 5.81 -4.00 16.05
C LEU A 17 6.41 -4.03 14.64
N SER A 18 6.15 -5.10 13.88
CA SER A 18 6.66 -5.23 12.50
C SER A 18 6.14 -4.12 11.58
N ARG A 19 4.86 -3.75 11.66
CA ARG A 19 4.29 -2.69 10.82
C ARG A 19 4.84 -1.32 11.21
N LEU A 20 5.00 -1.04 12.51
CA LEU A 20 5.64 0.19 12.99
C LEU A 20 7.08 0.30 12.50
N THR A 21 7.86 -0.77 12.55
CA THR A 21 9.23 -0.77 12.03
C THR A 21 9.25 -0.46 10.53
N ILE A 22 8.40 -1.12 9.74
CA ILE A 22 8.31 -0.86 8.28
C ILE A 22 7.89 0.59 8.00
N LEU A 23 6.91 1.12 8.74
CA LEU A 23 6.46 2.51 8.64
C LEU A 23 7.58 3.51 8.95
N ILE A 24 8.31 3.32 10.06
CA ILE A 24 9.41 4.19 10.47
C ILE A 24 10.52 4.15 9.43
N VAL A 25 10.96 2.97 9.01
CA VAL A 25 12.03 2.83 8.02
C VAL A 25 11.63 3.45 6.68
N SER A 26 10.39 3.24 6.23
CA SER A 26 9.89 3.81 4.98
C SER A 26 9.83 5.35 5.06
N TYR A 27 9.30 5.89 6.15
CA TYR A 27 9.24 7.33 6.37
C TYR A 27 10.64 7.97 6.40
N VAL A 28 11.57 7.40 7.16
CA VAL A 28 12.95 7.88 7.26
C VAL A 28 13.63 7.82 5.90
N SER A 29 13.42 6.74 5.14
CA SER A 29 13.98 6.58 3.80
C SER A 29 13.48 7.66 2.84
N VAL A 30 12.16 7.89 2.77
CA VAL A 30 11.59 8.89 1.86
C VAL A 30 11.91 10.32 2.29
N ALA A 31 11.89 10.60 3.59
CA ALA A 31 12.08 11.95 4.11
C ALA A 31 13.53 12.40 4.18
N LEU A 32 14.51 11.48 4.32
CA LEU A 32 15.92 11.83 4.48
C LEU A 32 16.79 11.48 3.28
N LEU A 33 16.43 10.47 2.48
CA LEU A 33 17.24 10.08 1.32
C LEU A 33 16.73 10.79 0.06
N PRO A 34 17.59 11.57 -0.63
CA PRO A 34 17.21 12.19 -1.89
C PRO A 34 17.08 11.11 -2.98
N LEU A 35 16.09 11.29 -3.84
CA LEU A 35 15.93 10.47 -5.04
C LEU A 35 17.08 10.76 -6.03
N ILE A 36 17.35 9.80 -6.91
CA ILE A 36 18.36 9.96 -7.96
C ILE A 36 18.03 11.21 -8.79
N GLY A 37 18.98 12.15 -8.86
CA GLY A 37 18.81 13.42 -9.58
C GLY A 37 18.19 14.55 -8.78
N GLN A 38 17.87 14.36 -7.50
CA GLN A 38 17.40 15.41 -6.59
C GLN A 38 18.49 15.80 -5.59
N SER A 39 18.62 17.11 -5.33
CA SER A 39 19.57 17.67 -4.36
C SER A 39 18.96 17.94 -2.99
N ALA A 40 17.64 17.79 -2.86
CA ALA A 40 16.90 18.02 -1.64
C ALA A 40 15.96 16.83 -1.33
N PRO A 41 15.70 16.54 -0.04
CA PRO A 41 14.74 15.53 0.37
C PRO A 41 13.30 15.88 -0.04
N VAL A 42 12.49 14.85 -0.21
CA VAL A 42 11.09 15.00 -0.61
C VAL A 42 10.23 15.39 0.59
N THR A 43 9.35 16.38 0.43
CA THR A 43 8.44 16.82 1.51
C THR A 43 7.20 15.92 1.59
N CYS A 44 6.91 15.38 2.77
CA CYS A 44 5.73 14.55 3.03
C CYS A 44 4.40 15.31 3.11
N ILE A 45 4.35 16.60 2.74
CA ILE A 45 3.18 17.48 2.98
C ILE A 45 2.63 18.03 1.66
N HIS A 46 2.64 17.22 0.60
CA HIS A 46 2.07 17.61 -0.71
C HIS A 46 0.66 17.02 -0.94
N GLY A 47 -0.29 17.35 -0.06
CA GLY A 47 -1.72 17.10 -0.28
C GLY A 47 -2.07 15.66 -0.68
N ILE A 48 -2.91 15.49 -1.71
CA ILE A 48 -3.38 14.19 -2.22
C ILE A 48 -2.24 13.37 -2.85
N HIS A 49 -1.15 14.01 -3.28
CA HIS A 49 0.04 13.34 -3.84
C HIS A 49 1.16 13.27 -2.81
N ASN A 50 0.84 12.73 -1.63
CA ASN A 50 1.80 12.63 -0.55
C ASN A 50 2.83 11.51 -0.84
N PRO A 51 4.11 11.84 -1.09
CA PRO A 51 5.12 10.85 -1.45
C PRO A 51 5.39 9.84 -0.33
N CYS A 52 5.16 10.22 0.91
CA CYS A 52 5.32 9.34 2.06
C CYS A 52 4.13 8.39 2.22
N LEU A 53 2.93 8.79 1.78
CA LEU A 53 1.77 7.90 1.69
C LEU A 53 1.94 6.89 0.54
N PHE A 54 2.48 7.33 -0.59
CA PHE A 54 2.75 6.51 -1.76
C PHE A 54 4.12 5.82 -1.73
N ALA A 55 4.76 5.71 -0.57
CA ALA A 55 6.10 5.12 -0.44
C ALA A 55 6.17 3.67 -0.96
N TRP A 56 5.06 2.93 -0.90
CA TRP A 56 4.96 1.55 -1.40
C TRP A 56 4.26 1.42 -2.75
N TYR A 57 3.94 2.54 -3.39
CA TYR A 57 3.24 2.56 -4.68
C TYR A 57 4.23 2.46 -5.85
N HIS A 58 4.87 1.31 -5.97
CA HIS A 58 5.83 1.02 -7.03
C HIS A 58 5.73 -0.45 -7.48
N TRP A 59 6.26 -0.73 -8.67
CA TRP A 59 6.32 -2.06 -9.28
C TRP A 59 4.96 -2.77 -9.30
N ASP A 60 4.84 -3.92 -8.64
CA ASP A 60 3.64 -4.75 -8.64
C ASP A 60 2.43 -4.06 -8.00
N ALA A 61 2.64 -3.23 -6.97
CA ALA A 61 1.56 -2.47 -6.36
C ALA A 61 0.92 -1.51 -7.37
N MET A 62 1.76 -0.84 -8.19
CA MET A 62 1.29 0.03 -9.27
C MET A 62 0.54 -0.79 -10.33
N ALA A 63 1.05 -1.96 -10.73
CA ALA A 63 0.37 -2.83 -11.69
C ALA A 63 -1.00 -3.28 -11.19
N TYR A 64 -1.10 -3.78 -9.96
CA TYR A 64 -2.36 -4.22 -9.36
C TYR A 64 -3.39 -3.10 -9.23
N VAL A 65 -2.99 -1.91 -8.74
CA VAL A 65 -3.87 -0.74 -8.63
C VAL A 65 -4.33 -0.27 -10.02
N THR A 66 -3.43 -0.31 -11.00
CA THR A 66 -3.77 0.05 -12.38
C THR A 66 -4.77 -0.93 -12.97
N VAL A 67 -4.55 -2.24 -12.84
CA VAL A 67 -5.49 -3.27 -13.30
C VAL A 67 -6.83 -3.14 -12.58
N ALA A 68 -6.82 -2.85 -11.27
CA ALA A 68 -8.04 -2.65 -10.50
C ALA A 68 -8.86 -1.44 -10.99
N TYR A 69 -8.22 -0.37 -11.47
CA TYR A 69 -8.92 0.82 -11.94
C TYR A 69 -9.41 0.71 -13.40
N GLN A 70 -8.51 0.32 -14.31
CA GLN A 70 -8.77 0.37 -15.76
C GLN A 70 -8.80 -1.01 -16.45
N GLY A 71 -8.67 -2.10 -15.69
CA GLY A 71 -8.60 -3.45 -16.21
C GLY A 71 -7.24 -3.79 -16.84
N TYR A 72 -7.21 -4.91 -17.57
CA TYR A 72 -6.02 -5.39 -18.28
C TYR A 72 -5.79 -4.59 -19.56
N SER A 73 -5.30 -3.36 -19.42
CA SER A 73 -5.07 -2.42 -20.52
C SER A 73 -3.74 -2.59 -21.26
N PHE A 74 -2.79 -3.33 -20.68
CA PHE A 74 -1.47 -3.57 -21.26
C PHE A 74 -1.07 -5.05 -21.20
N THR A 75 -0.29 -5.51 -22.19
CA THR A 75 0.16 -6.91 -22.27
C THR A 75 0.88 -7.40 -21.01
N PRO A 76 1.78 -6.63 -20.35
CA PRO A 76 2.42 -7.10 -19.12
C PRO A 76 1.45 -7.38 -17.96
N HIS A 77 0.24 -6.81 -18.01
CA HIS A 77 -0.74 -7.01 -16.94
C HIS A 77 -1.21 -8.47 -16.86
N VAL A 78 -1.11 -9.25 -17.94
CA VAL A 78 -1.55 -10.66 -17.96
C VAL A 78 -0.81 -11.54 -16.94
N ALA A 79 0.36 -11.10 -16.45
CA ALA A 79 1.10 -11.80 -15.41
C ALA A 79 0.44 -11.72 -14.02
N PHE A 80 -0.50 -10.78 -13.83
CA PHE A 80 -1.17 -10.55 -12.55
C PHE A 80 -2.51 -11.27 -12.52
N PHE A 81 -2.74 -12.16 -11.54
CA PHE A 81 -3.98 -12.94 -11.44
C PHE A 81 -5.18 -12.05 -11.05
N PRO A 82 -6.39 -12.29 -11.60
CA PRO A 82 -7.49 -11.33 -11.56
C PRO A 82 -8.18 -11.19 -10.21
N LEU A 83 -8.08 -12.18 -9.32
CA LEU A 83 -8.77 -12.14 -8.02
C LEU A 83 -8.34 -10.93 -7.18
N TRP A 84 -7.03 -10.67 -7.12
CA TRP A 84 -6.49 -9.58 -6.31
C TRP A 84 -6.86 -8.18 -6.83
N PRO A 85 -6.64 -7.82 -8.12
CA PRO A 85 -7.16 -6.58 -8.68
C PRO A 85 -8.68 -6.41 -8.51
N LEU A 86 -9.46 -7.50 -8.58
CA LEU A 86 -10.91 -7.45 -8.44
C LEU A 86 -11.33 -7.12 -7.00
N LEU A 87 -10.65 -7.66 -5.99
CA LEU A 87 -10.85 -7.26 -4.59
C LEU A 87 -10.49 -5.78 -4.38
N ILE A 88 -9.35 -5.35 -4.94
CA ILE A 88 -8.93 -3.95 -4.91
C ILE A 88 -9.95 -3.05 -5.62
N HIS A 89 -10.53 -3.48 -6.75
CA HIS A 89 -11.51 -2.71 -7.50
C HIS A 89 -12.73 -2.38 -6.63
N PHE A 90 -13.34 -3.40 -6.02
CA PHE A 90 -14.49 -3.19 -5.15
C PHE A 90 -14.14 -2.36 -3.91
N GLY A 91 -12.99 -2.63 -3.27
CA GLY A 91 -12.53 -1.81 -2.15
C GLY A 91 -12.29 -0.35 -2.56
N GLY A 92 -11.70 -0.12 -3.72
CA GLY A 92 -11.43 1.22 -4.25
C GLY A 92 -12.71 2.00 -4.56
N LEU A 93 -13.72 1.35 -5.12
CA LEU A 93 -15.05 1.94 -5.31
C LEU A 93 -15.70 2.34 -3.98
N LEU A 94 -15.62 1.49 -2.96
CA LEU A 94 -16.14 1.79 -1.60
C LEU A 94 -15.40 2.97 -0.95
N LEU A 95 -14.12 3.18 -1.28
CA LEU A 95 -13.30 4.30 -0.82
C LEU A 95 -13.39 5.54 -1.72
N GLY A 96 -14.40 5.62 -2.60
CA GLY A 96 -14.72 6.81 -3.40
C GLY A 96 -14.23 6.79 -4.85
N GLY A 97 -13.53 5.73 -5.28
CA GLY A 97 -13.18 5.52 -6.70
C GLY A 97 -12.14 6.48 -7.28
N TYR A 98 -11.40 7.21 -6.45
CA TYR A 98 -10.37 8.14 -6.91
C TYR A 98 -9.06 7.41 -7.24
N PHE A 99 -8.58 7.55 -8.47
CA PHE A 99 -7.29 6.98 -8.88
C PHE A 99 -6.12 7.92 -8.55
N PRO A 100 -4.97 7.42 -8.04
CA PRO A 100 -4.73 6.05 -7.59
C PRO A 100 -5.13 5.80 -6.12
N LEU A 101 -5.43 6.86 -5.35
CA LEU A 101 -5.51 6.82 -3.88
C LEU A 101 -6.51 5.78 -3.33
N SER A 102 -7.76 5.78 -3.79
CA SER A 102 -8.79 4.89 -3.25
C SER A 102 -8.43 3.40 -3.46
N TYR A 103 -7.93 3.06 -4.64
CA TYR A 103 -7.52 1.70 -4.99
C TYR A 103 -6.22 1.28 -4.28
N TYR A 104 -5.26 2.20 -4.14
CA TYR A 104 -4.06 1.96 -3.35
C TYR A 104 -4.39 1.69 -1.87
N LEU A 105 -5.25 2.51 -1.26
CA LEU A 105 -5.71 2.30 0.11
C LEU A 105 -6.48 0.99 0.26
N ALA A 106 -7.32 0.62 -0.72
CA ALA A 106 -7.99 -0.67 -0.73
C ALA A 106 -7.00 -1.84 -0.70
N GLY A 107 -5.97 -1.81 -1.56
CA GLY A 107 -4.92 -2.82 -1.57
C GLY A 107 -4.14 -2.89 -0.26
N LEU A 108 -3.84 -1.74 0.35
CA LEU A 108 -3.13 -1.66 1.62
C LEU A 108 -3.95 -2.24 2.78
N LEU A 109 -5.26 -1.99 2.81
CA LEU A 109 -6.16 -2.57 3.81
C LEU A 109 -6.30 -4.08 3.62
N LEU A 110 -6.55 -4.54 2.39
CA LEU A 110 -6.69 -5.97 2.08
C LEU A 110 -5.43 -6.76 2.46
N ALA A 111 -4.25 -6.22 2.19
CA ALA A 111 -2.97 -6.88 2.48
C ALA A 111 -2.68 -7.05 3.99
N ASN A 112 -3.45 -6.39 4.87
CA ASN A 112 -3.30 -6.49 6.31
C ASN A 112 -4.43 -7.28 7.00
N VAL A 113 -5.52 -7.57 6.29
CA VAL A 113 -6.69 -8.26 6.83
C VAL A 113 -6.79 -9.71 6.31
N CYS A 114 -6.22 -9.99 5.13
CA CYS A 114 -6.21 -11.30 4.50
C CYS A 114 -4.85 -12.02 4.56
#